data_AF-A0A4U0MST3-F1
#
_entry.id   AF-A0A4U0MST3-F1
#
_cell.length_a   1.000
_cell.length_b   1.000
_cell.length_c   1.000
_cell.angle_alpha   90.00
_cell.angle_beta   90.00
_cell.angle_gamma   90.00
#
_symmetry.space_group_name_H-M   'P 1'
#
loop_
_entity.id
_entity.type
_entity.pdbx_description
1 polymer ?
#
loop_
_entity_poly.entity_id
_entity_poly.type
_entity_poly.pdbx_seq_one_letter_code
_entity_poly.pdbx_strand_id
1 'polypeptide(L)'
;MIPVCRIEDLPEGESVRIEIDDTTPAIAVFHTEDGFYAVDDTCSHQDASLSEGWVEGCFVECPLHAALFDLRTGAPACLPARRPVRTHEVSVLDGMIHVRPAVREEAVA
;
A
#
# COMPACT_ATOMS: atom_id res chain seq x y z
N MET A 1 11.60 8.67 7.88
CA MET A 1 10.25 8.69 7.30
C MET A 1 10.35 9.38 5.97
N ILE A 2 9.61 8.90 4.98
CA ILE A 2 9.68 9.33 3.58
C ILE A 2 8.46 10.21 3.33
N PRO A 3 8.63 11.50 2.95
CA PRO A 3 7.49 12.35 2.60
C PRO A 3 6.86 11.86 1.29
N VAL A 4 5.52 11.89 1.23
CA VAL A 4 4.74 11.38 0.08
C VAL A 4 4.08 12.54 -0.66
N CYS A 5 3.01 13.08 -0.08
CA CYS A 5 2.27 14.23 -0.59
C CYS A 5 1.48 14.88 0.56
N ARG A 6 0.83 16.01 0.28
CA ARG A 6 -0.07 16.63 1.26
C ARG A 6 -1.41 15.89 1.26
N ILE A 7 -2.12 15.94 2.39
CA ILE A 7 -3.42 15.26 2.53
C ILE A 7 -4.45 15.76 1.51
N GLU A 8 -4.36 17.01 1.09
CA GLU A 8 -5.23 17.59 0.06
C GLU A 8 -4.94 17.08 -1.36
N ASP A 9 -3.76 16.51 -1.60
CA ASP A 9 -3.34 15.98 -2.90
C ASP A 9 -3.71 14.48 -3.05
N LEU A 10 -4.23 13.86 -1.99
CA LEU A 10 -4.67 12.46 -1.98
C LEU A 10 -6.10 12.37 -1.43
N PRO A 11 -7.13 12.61 -2.25
CA PRO A 11 -8.53 12.48 -1.85
C PRO A 11 -8.90 11.08 -1.36
N GLU A 12 -9.98 10.97 -0.60
CA GLU A 12 -10.51 9.66 -0.17
C GLU A 12 -10.87 8.78 -1.38
N GLY A 13 -10.50 7.50 -1.32
CA GLY A 13 -10.66 6.54 -2.41
C GLY A 13 -9.48 6.53 -3.40
N GLU A 14 -8.58 7.50 -3.33
CA GLU A 14 -7.41 7.59 -4.21
C GLU A 14 -6.17 6.95 -3.56
N SER A 15 -5.16 6.72 -4.40
CA SER A 15 -3.88 6.20 -3.96
C SER A 15 -2.70 6.85 -4.69
N VAL A 16 -1.50 6.70 -4.14
CA VAL A 16 -0.25 7.16 -4.74
C VAL A 16 0.85 6.13 -4.57
N ARG A 17 1.57 5.85 -5.65
CA ARG A 17 2.79 5.03 -5.63
C ARG A 17 4.00 5.91 -5.35
N ILE A 18 4.87 5.43 -4.46
CA ILE A 18 6.19 6.03 -4.22
C ILE A 18 7.29 5.03 -4.52
N GLU A 19 8.35 5.52 -5.15
CA GLU A 19 9.63 4.84 -5.29
C GLU A 19 10.60 5.44 -4.28
N ILE A 20 11.32 4.60 -3.55
CA ILE A 20 12.26 5.04 -2.51
C ILE A 20 13.66 5.16 -3.10
N ASP A 21 14.08 4.11 -3.78
CA ASP A 21 15.36 3.95 -4.47
C ASP A 21 15.24 2.75 -5.45
N ASP A 22 16.28 2.49 -6.24
CA ASP A 22 16.29 1.42 -7.24
C ASP A 22 16.31 -0.01 -6.67
N THR A 23 16.45 -0.17 -5.35
CA THR A 23 16.64 -1.47 -4.68
C THR A 23 15.49 -1.83 -3.73
N THR A 24 14.69 -0.85 -3.33
CA THR A 24 13.56 -1.01 -2.43
C THR A 24 12.27 -1.13 -3.23
N PRO A 25 11.42 -2.15 -2.98
CA PRO A 25 10.12 -2.25 -3.65
C PRO A 25 9.31 -0.96 -3.48
N ALA A 26 8.60 -0.58 -4.55
CA ALA A 26 7.67 0.54 -4.51
C ALA A 26 6.59 0.30 -3.44
N ILE A 27 6.11 1.39 -2.85
CA ILE A 27 5.05 1.38 -1.82
C ILE A 27 3.86 2.14 -2.39
N ALA A 28 2.66 1.60 -2.20
CA ALA A 28 1.42 2.30 -2.47
C ALA A 28 0.83 2.83 -1.17
N VAL A 29 0.39 4.08 -1.19
CA VAL A 29 -0.32 4.74 -0.09
C VAL A 29 -1.75 5.00 -0.52
N PHE A 30 -2.70 4.56 0.29
CA PHE A 30 -4.14 4.62 0.02
C PHE A 30 -4.81 5.53 1.03
N HIS A 31 -5.75 6.36 0.57
CA HIS A 31 -6.65 7.09 1.46
C HIS A 31 -8.00 6.37 1.48
N THR A 32 -8.33 5.82 2.64
CA THR A 32 -9.59 5.14 2.91
C THR A 32 -10.47 5.98 3.82
N GLU A 33 -11.74 5.60 3.98
CA GLU A 33 -12.66 6.19 4.96
C GLU A 33 -12.12 6.15 6.40
N ASP A 34 -11.28 5.15 6.73
CA ASP A 34 -10.67 4.96 8.06
C ASP A 34 -9.31 5.68 8.21
N GLY A 35 -8.82 6.34 7.16
CA GLY A 35 -7.54 7.04 7.13
C GLY A 35 -6.55 6.47 6.11
N PHE A 36 -5.25 6.70 6.34
CA PHE A 36 -4.21 6.38 5.39
C PHE A 36 -3.49 5.07 5.72
N TYR A 37 -3.30 4.24 4.69
CA TYR A 37 -2.62 2.95 4.81
C TYR A 37 -1.57 2.81 3.72
N ALA A 38 -0.51 2.05 3.97
CA ALA A 38 0.54 1.82 2.99
C ALA A 38 0.92 0.34 2.93
N VAL A 39 1.08 -0.19 1.71
CA VAL A 39 1.54 -1.56 1.45
C VAL A 39 2.59 -1.60 0.34
N ASP A 40 3.36 -2.69 0.25
CA ASP A 40 4.16 -2.99 -0.96
C ASP A 40 3.22 -2.84 -2.18
N ASP A 41 3.59 -2.03 -3.17
CA ASP A 41 2.73 -1.70 -4.31
C ASP A 41 2.50 -2.91 -5.23
N THR A 42 3.49 -3.79 -5.36
CA THR A 42 3.37 -4.96 -6.24
C THR A 42 2.44 -6.00 -5.63
N CYS A 43 1.37 -6.32 -6.34
CA CYS A 43 0.45 -7.39 -5.97
C CYS A 43 1.21 -8.70 -5.73
N SER A 44 0.95 -9.35 -4.59
CA SER A 44 1.66 -10.58 -4.23
C SER A 44 1.35 -11.78 -5.14
N HIS A 45 0.29 -11.70 -5.94
CA HIS A 45 -0.08 -12.71 -6.92
C HIS A 45 0.80 -12.65 -8.18
N GLN A 46 0.91 -11.47 -8.79
CA GLN A 46 1.63 -11.21 -10.04
C GLN A 46 2.00 -9.73 -10.13
N ASP A 47 2.94 -9.39 -11.00
CA ASP A 47 3.46 -8.04 -11.24
C ASP A 47 2.39 -7.05 -11.76
N ALA A 48 1.58 -6.53 -10.84
CA ALA A 48 0.58 -5.49 -11.03
C ALA A 48 0.67 -4.47 -9.89
N SER A 49 0.50 -3.19 -10.21
CA SER A 49 0.49 -2.11 -9.21
C SER A 49 -0.85 -2.10 -8.48
N LEU A 50 -0.82 -2.17 -7.15
CA LEU A 50 -2.00 -2.04 -6.32
C LEU A 50 -2.45 -0.58 -6.23
N SER A 51 -1.57 0.40 -6.43
CA SER A 51 -1.97 1.81 -6.53
C SER A 51 -2.88 2.10 -7.73
N GLU A 52 -2.82 1.26 -8.76
CA GLU A 52 -3.73 1.33 -9.91
C GLU A 52 -5.05 0.57 -9.68
N GLY A 53 -5.25 0.04 -8.46
CA GLY A 53 -6.42 -0.72 -8.05
C GLY A 53 -7.60 0.13 -7.58
N TRP A 54 -8.69 -0.56 -7.21
CA TRP A 54 -9.90 0.08 -6.69
C TRP A 54 -9.95 -0.02 -5.17
N VAL A 55 -10.21 1.11 -4.48
CA VAL A 55 -10.33 1.15 -3.02
C VAL A 55 -11.81 1.12 -2.61
N GLU A 56 -12.16 0.19 -1.72
CA GLU A 56 -13.49 0.16 -1.09
C GLU A 56 -13.33 -0.20 0.40
N GLY A 57 -13.80 0.70 1.28
CA GLY A 57 -13.54 0.61 2.72
C GLY A 57 -12.03 0.54 2.99
N CYS A 58 -11.59 -0.48 3.72
CA CYS A 58 -10.17 -0.74 3.99
C CYS A 58 -9.54 -1.80 3.06
N PHE A 59 -10.10 -2.01 1.87
CA PHE A 59 -9.60 -2.98 0.91
C PHE A 59 -9.16 -2.33 -0.39
N VAL A 60 -8.13 -2.91 -1.02
CA VAL A 60 -7.77 -2.63 -2.40
C VAL A 60 -8.01 -3.86 -3.26
N GLU A 61 -8.73 -3.69 -4.37
CA GLU A 61 -8.88 -4.66 -5.44
C GLU A 61 -7.78 -4.47 -6.49
N CYS A 62 -6.96 -5.50 -6.68
CA CYS A 62 -5.93 -5.51 -7.71
C CYS A 62 -6.56 -5.41 -9.11
N PRO A 63 -6.11 -4.46 -9.96
CA PRO A 63 -6.76 -4.16 -11.23
C PRO A 63 -6.62 -5.29 -12.27
N LEU A 64 -5.68 -6.23 -12.07
CA LEU A 64 -5.40 -7.27 -13.04
C LEU A 64 -6.37 -8.47 -12.94
N HIS A 65 -6.55 -9.03 -11.74
CA HIS A 65 -7.32 -10.26 -11.53
C HIS A 65 -8.23 -10.19 -10.29
N ALA A 66 -8.58 -8.97 -9.84
CA ALA A 66 -9.50 -8.72 -8.74
C ALA A 66 -9.13 -9.37 -7.39
N ALA A 67 -7.84 -9.62 -7.15
CA ALA A 67 -7.37 -10.03 -5.83
C ALA A 67 -7.57 -8.88 -4.84
N LEU A 68 -8.29 -9.12 -3.75
CA LEU A 68 -8.53 -8.15 -2.69
C LEU A 68 -7.48 -8.28 -1.58
N PHE A 69 -7.00 -7.15 -1.07
CA PHE A 69 -6.11 -7.07 0.08
C PHE A 69 -6.68 -6.14 1.15
N ASP A 70 -6.67 -6.58 2.40
CA ASP A 70 -6.98 -5.71 3.55
C ASP A 70 -5.78 -4.78 3.80
N LEU A 71 -5.94 -3.48 3.58
CA LEU A 71 -4.89 -2.47 3.67
C LEU A 71 -4.29 -2.33 5.08
N ARG A 72 -5.02 -2.77 6.12
CA ARG A 72 -4.57 -2.69 7.52
C ARG A 72 -3.58 -3.80 7.87
N THR A 73 -3.71 -4.95 7.21
CA THR A 73 -2.96 -6.17 7.55
C THR A 73 -2.13 -6.71 6.39
N GLY A 74 -2.38 -6.23 5.18
CA GLY A 74 -1.82 -6.75 3.93
C GLY A 74 -2.36 -8.13 3.53
N ALA A 75 -3.26 -8.73 4.31
CA ALA A 75 -3.75 -10.09 4.06
C ALA A 75 -4.67 -10.14 2.83
N PRO A 76 -4.54 -11.16 1.95
CA PRO A 76 -5.46 -11.34 0.85
C PRO A 76 -6.82 -11.80 1.38
N ALA A 77 -7.89 -11.19 0.88
CA ALA A 77 -9.28 -11.55 1.22
C ALA A 77 -9.93 -12.49 0.21
N CYS A 78 -9.35 -12.62 -0.99
CA CYS A 78 -9.81 -13.55 -2.01
C CYS A 78 -8.66 -14.06 -2.90
N LEU A 79 -8.94 -15.13 -3.65
CA LEU A 79 -8.07 -15.60 -4.72
C LEU A 79 -8.07 -14.59 -5.89
N PRO A 80 -6.98 -14.51 -6.67
CA PRO A 80 -5.89 -15.49 -6.74
C PRO A 80 -4.69 -15.23 -5.80
N ALA A 81 -4.67 -14.12 -5.06
CA ALA A 81 -3.61 -13.85 -4.09
C ALA A 81 -3.65 -14.85 -2.92
N ARG A 82 -2.47 -15.29 -2.49
CA ARG A 82 -2.30 -16.27 -1.39
C ARG A 82 -1.33 -15.82 -0.31
N ARG A 83 -0.54 -14.79 -0.61
CA ARG A 83 0.48 -14.23 0.29
C ARG A 83 0.08 -12.80 0.66
N PRO A 84 0.33 -12.35 1.90
CA PRO A 84 0.13 -10.96 2.22
C PRO A 84 1.11 -10.07 1.45
N VAL A 85 0.72 -8.82 1.22
CA VAL A 85 1.64 -7.72 0.91
C VAL A 85 2.17 -7.13 2.22
N ARG A 86 3.40 -6.60 2.24
CA ARG A 86 3.93 -5.97 3.45
C ARG A 86 3.17 -4.68 3.72
N THR A 87 2.86 -4.38 4.97
CA THR A 87 2.32 -3.08 5.41
C THR A 87 3.44 -2.16 5.89
N HIS A 88 3.26 -0.85 5.73
CA HIS A 88 4.19 0.18 6.17
C HIS A 88 3.47 1.19 7.06
N GLU A 89 4.19 1.77 8.03
CA GLU A 89 3.60 2.73 8.96
C GLU A 89 3.39 4.07 8.25
N VAL A 90 2.16 4.59 8.33
CA VAL A 90 1.81 5.91 7.80
C VAL A 90 1.60 6.88 8.96
N SER A 91 2.11 8.09 8.80
CA SER A 91 1.93 9.18 9.76
C SER A 91 1.65 10.50 9.03
N VAL A 92 0.82 11.34 9.62
CA VAL A 92 0.53 12.68 9.10
C VAL A 92 1.14 13.70 10.05
N LEU A 93 2.03 14.54 9.54
CA LEU A 93 2.69 15.62 10.28
C LEU A 93 2.45 16.93 9.52
N ASP A 94 1.79 17.90 10.15
CA ASP A 94 1.49 19.22 9.57
C ASP A 94 0.83 19.15 8.16
N GLY A 95 -0.06 18.18 7.99
CA GLY A 95 -0.78 17.93 6.72
C GLY A 95 0.04 17.22 5.65
N MET A 96 1.27 16.78 5.94
CA MET A 96 2.11 15.98 5.03
C MET A 96 2.05 14.50 5.42
N ILE A 97 1.72 13.65 4.45
CA ILE A 97 1.73 12.19 4.60
C ILE A 97 3.18 11.71 4.53
N HIS A 98 3.56 10.88 5.50
CA HIS A 98 4.85 10.24 5.57
C HIS A 98 4.72 8.73 5.74
N VAL A 99 5.59 7.99 5.06
CA VAL A 99 5.71 6.54 5.21
C VAL A 99 7.01 6.19 5.95
N ARG A 100 6.93 5.31 6.93
CA ARG A 100 8.09 4.58 7.46
C ARG A 100 8.04 3.16 6.89
N PRO A 101 8.94 2.82 5.95
CA PRO A 101 8.99 1.47 5.41
C PRO A 101 9.27 0.45 6.52
N ALA A 102 8.48 -0.61 6.59
CA ALA A 102 8.84 -1.77 7.40
C ALA A 102 10.15 -2.38 6.88
N VAL A 103 11.11 -2.59 7.79
CA VAL A 103 12.35 -3.30 7.49
C VAL A 103 12.04 -4.76 7.20
N ARG A 104 12.72 -5.32 6.20
CA ARG A 104 12.72 -6.77 6.02
C ARG A 104 13.46 -7.36 7.22
N GLU A 105 12.78 -8.11 8.08
CA GLU A 105 13.51 -9.13 8.84
C GLU A 105 14.09 -10.08 7.80
N GLU A 106 15.41 -10.13 7.73
CA GLU A 106 16.10 -11.21 7.05
C GLU A 106 15.57 -12.51 7.67
N ALA A 107 14.89 -13.31 6.86
CA ALA A 107 14.56 -14.67 7.26
C ALA A 107 15.91 -15.34 7.57
N VAL A 108 16.21 -15.51 8.86
CA VAL A 108 17.31 -16.34 9.30
C VAL A 108 16.99 -17.73 8.78
N ALA A 109 17.74 -18.13 7.74
CA ALA A 109 17.72 -19.48 7.20
C ALA A 109 18.25 -20.47 8.24
#